data_AF-A0A3D2JSJ8-F1
#
_entry.id   AF-A0A3D2JSJ8-F1
#
_cell.length_a   1.000
_cell.length_b   1.000
_cell.length_c   1.000
_cell.angle_alpha   90.00
_cell.angle_beta   90.00
_cell.angle_gamma   90.00
#
_symmetry.space_group_name_H-M   'P 1'
#
loop_
_entity.id
_entity.type
_entity.pdbx_description
1 polymer ?
#
loop_
_entity_poly.entity_id
_entity_poly.type
_entity_poly.pdbx_seq_one_letter_code
_entity_poly.pdbx_strand_id
1 'polypeptide(L)'
;MLSAIAFRIDAYWFATWAIAIPNILLIGTLVFLVTTLTRSLLASYVVLILILVLQATVSALVDPEDIALLSLLNPFGQVAISEITRYWTPFEMNEQVMPMAGSLLYNHPVSVGIDPFNKMIDRNPDDNVTRVSEAEE
;
A
#
# COMPACT_ATOMS: atom_id res chain seq x y z
N MET A 1 3.78 0.04 34.02
CA MET A 1 3.32 -1.37 34.05
C MET A 1 3.78 -1.99 32.75
N LEU A 2 4.83 -2.81 32.76
CA LEU A 2 5.36 -3.45 31.55
C LEU A 2 4.30 -4.42 31.03
N SER A 3 3.60 -4.08 29.95
CA SER A 3 2.83 -5.10 29.23
C SER A 3 3.86 -6.07 28.66
N ALA A 4 3.77 -7.34 29.05
CA ALA A 4 4.50 -8.38 28.36
C ALA A 4 4.05 -8.33 26.90
N ILE A 5 4.99 -8.21 25.96
CA ILE A 5 4.71 -8.27 24.53
C ILE A 5 4.14 -9.67 24.28
N ALA A 6 2.81 -9.76 24.24
CA ALA A 6 2.11 -11.00 23.93
C ALA A 6 2.46 -11.38 22.49
N PHE A 7 2.72 -12.66 22.26
CA PHE A 7 2.97 -13.15 20.90
C PHE A 7 1.71 -12.99 20.05
N ARG A 8 1.77 -12.11 19.04
CA ARG A 8 0.65 -11.74 18.16
C ARG A 8 0.65 -12.52 16.86
N ILE A 9 0.11 -13.73 16.88
CA ILE A 9 0.06 -14.62 15.70
C ILE A 9 -0.67 -13.99 14.51
N ASP A 10 -1.68 -13.17 14.78
CA ASP A 10 -2.46 -12.43 13.79
C ASP A 10 -1.61 -11.43 13.01
N ALA A 11 -0.71 -10.70 13.67
CA ALA A 11 0.21 -9.76 13.03
C ALA A 11 1.21 -10.49 12.11
N TYR A 12 1.77 -11.62 12.56
CA TYR A 12 2.67 -12.44 11.74
C TYR A 12 1.96 -13.05 10.53
N TRP A 13 0.74 -13.56 10.73
CA TRP A 13 -0.07 -14.11 9.65
C TRP A 13 -0.35 -13.05 8.59
N PHE A 14 -0.81 -11.87 9.01
CA PHE A 14 -1.07 -10.75 8.12
C PHE A 14 0.18 -10.32 7.34
N ALA A 15 1.30 -10.06 8.03
CA ALA A 15 2.54 -9.65 7.38
C ALA A 15 3.05 -10.69 6.36
N THR A 16 2.90 -11.98 6.67
CA THR A 16 3.35 -13.06 5.79
C THR A 16 2.47 -13.17 4.55
N TRP A 17 1.15 -13.30 4.73
CA TRP A 17 0.25 -13.63 3.64
C TRP A 17 -0.20 -12.43 2.83
N ALA A 18 -0.42 -11.29 3.49
CA ALA A 18 -0.98 -10.12 2.85
C ALA A 18 0.10 -9.21 2.24
N ILE A 19 1.34 -9.27 2.75
CA ILE A 19 2.44 -8.40 2.32
C ILE A 19 3.61 -9.19 1.71
N ALA A 20 4.18 -10.15 2.45
CA ALA A 20 5.40 -10.82 2.02
C ALA A 20 5.18 -11.75 0.81
N ILE A 21 4.18 -12.63 0.86
CA ILE A 21 3.91 -13.60 -0.21
C ILE A 21 3.61 -12.91 -1.56
N PRO A 22 2.72 -11.90 -1.65
CA PRO A 22 2.48 -11.18 -2.90
C PRO A 22 3.75 -10.55 -3.47
N ASN A 23 4.54 -9.88 -2.63
CA ASN A 23 5.81 -9.26 -3.03
C ASN A 23 6.82 -10.30 -3.53
N ILE A 24 6.96 -11.43 -2.83
CA ILE A 24 7.87 -12.52 -3.22
C ILE A 24 7.43 -13.12 -4.55
N LEU A 25 6.13 -13.35 -4.76
CA LEU A 25 5.61 -13.87 -6.02
C LEU A 25 5.85 -12.90 -7.18
N LEU A 26 5.63 -11.60 -6.97
CA LEU A 26 5.87 -10.57 -7.98
C LEU A 26 7.35 -10.52 -8.37
N ILE A 27 8.26 -10.39 -7.40
CA ILE A 27 9.71 -10.32 -7.65
C ILE A 27 10.21 -11.64 -8.25
N GLY A 28 9.79 -12.77 -7.68
CA GLY A 28 10.18 -14.10 -8.14
C GLY A 28 9.75 -14.36 -9.57
N THR A 29 8.52 -14.01 -9.94
CA THR A 29 8.00 -14.16 -11.31
C THR A 29 8.75 -13.25 -12.27
N LEU A 30 9.04 -12.00 -11.88
CA LEU A 30 9.77 -11.05 -12.71
C LEU A 30 11.21 -11.50 -12.96
N VAL A 31 11.92 -11.94 -11.91
CA VAL A 31 13.27 -12.52 -12.01
C VAL A 31 13.27 -13.77 -12.88
N PHE A 32 12.30 -14.67 -12.67
CA PHE A 32 12.15 -15.89 -13.45
C PHE A 32 11.89 -15.59 -14.93
N LEU A 33 11.00 -14.65 -15.23
CA LEU A 33 10.69 -14.19 -16.57
C LEU A 33 11.94 -13.65 -17.27
N VAL A 34 12.65 -12.72 -16.63
CA VAL A 34 13.89 -12.14 -17.18
C VAL A 34 14.93 -13.22 -17.41
N THR A 35 15.16 -14.10 -16.44
CA THR A 35 16.14 -15.18 -16.55
C THR A 35 15.78 -16.13 -17.71
N THR A 36 14.51 -16.47 -17.86
CA THR A 36 14.03 -17.40 -18.91
C THR A 36 14.12 -16.78 -20.30
N LEU A 37 13.74 -15.50 -20.45
CA LEU A 37 13.79 -14.79 -21.72
C LEU A 37 15.21 -14.46 -22.15
N THR A 38 16.07 -14.04 -21.22
CA THR A 38 17.45 -13.62 -21.51
C THR A 38 18.46 -14.78 -21.46
N ARG A 39 18.08 -15.92 -20.87
CA ARG A 39 18.96 -17.05 -20.55
C ARG A 39 20.21 -16.63 -19.76
N SER A 40 20.08 -15.61 -18.90
CA SER A 40 21.19 -15.02 -18.14
C SER A 40 20.82 -14.72 -16.69
N LEU A 41 21.55 -15.31 -15.75
CA LEU A 41 21.44 -14.98 -14.32
C LEU A 41 21.93 -13.56 -14.01
N LEU A 42 22.90 -13.05 -14.77
CA LEU A 42 23.38 -11.67 -14.59
C LEU A 42 22.29 -10.65 -14.92
N ALA A 43 21.51 -10.91 -15.97
CA ALA A 43 20.41 -10.01 -16.38
C ALA A 43 19.35 -9.87 -15.29
N SER A 44 18.99 -10.95 -14.59
CA SER A 44 18.04 -10.86 -13.48
C SER A 44 18.56 -10.04 -12.30
N TYR A 45 19.85 -10.15 -11.96
CA TYR A 45 20.43 -9.30 -10.91
C TYR A 45 20.44 -7.83 -11.30
N VAL A 46 20.78 -7.52 -12.55
CA VAL A 46 20.71 -6.14 -13.07
C VAL A 46 19.29 -5.58 -12.94
N VAL A 47 18.28 -6.37 -13.28
CA VAL A 47 16.88 -5.94 -13.14
C VAL A 47 16.49 -5.67 -11.68
N LEU A 48 16.92 -6.51 -10.73
CA LEU A 48 16.70 -6.25 -9.30
C LEU A 48 17.33 -4.92 -8.86
N ILE A 49 18.58 -4.68 -9.26
CA ILE A 49 19.27 -3.42 -8.95
C ILE A 49 18.54 -2.23 -9.59
N LEU A 50 18.12 -2.35 -10.86
CA LEU A 50 17.37 -1.30 -11.55
C LEU A 50 16.07 -0.95 -10.83
N ILE A 51 15.34 -1.93 -10.31
CA ILE A 51 14.12 -1.69 -9.52
C ILE A 51 14.44 -0.88 -8.24
N LEU A 52 15.55 -1.18 -7.56
CA LEU A 52 15.96 -0.44 -6.37
C LEU A 52 16.37 1.00 -6.70
N VAL A 53 17.14 1.18 -7.77
CA VAL A 53 17.56 2.51 -8.25
C VAL A 53 16.37 3.34 -8.70
N LEU A 54 15.43 2.74 -9.44
CA LEU A 54 14.21 3.39 -9.89
C LEU A 54 13.39 3.88 -8.70
N GLN A 55 13.19 3.04 -7.67
CA GLN A 55 12.48 3.46 -6.45
C GLN A 55 13.18 4.61 -5.74
N ALA A 56 14.50 4.54 -5.58
CA ALA A 56 15.26 5.63 -4.96
C ALA A 56 15.16 6.94 -5.77
N THR A 57 15.15 6.82 -7.09
CA THR A 57 15.02 7.96 -8.01
C THR A 57 13.63 8.58 -7.93
N VAL A 58 12.57 7.76 -7.93
CA VAL A 58 11.19 8.25 -7.74
C VAL A 58 11.06 9.01 -6.41
N SER A 59 11.55 8.43 -5.32
CA SER A 59 11.51 9.06 -3.99
C SER A 59 12.34 10.35 -3.89
N ALA A 60 13.31 10.55 -4.79
CA ALA A 60 14.15 11.75 -4.82
C ALA A 60 13.59 12.86 -5.73
N LEU A 61 12.81 12.50 -6.75
CA LEU A 61 12.30 13.43 -7.76
C LEU A 61 10.85 13.88 -7.51
N VAL A 62 10.04 13.05 -6.86
CA VAL A 62 8.64 13.36 -6.57
C VAL A 62 8.55 14.09 -5.23
N ASP A 63 7.70 15.12 -5.16
CA ASP A 63 7.49 15.87 -3.94
C ASP A 63 7.02 14.95 -2.81
N PRO A 64 7.63 15.00 -1.60
CA PRO A 64 7.28 14.13 -0.49
C PRO A 64 5.83 14.27 0.01
N GLU A 65 5.17 15.39 -0.33
CA GLU A 65 3.77 15.67 0.00
C GLU A 65 2.80 14.90 -0.90
N ASP A 66 3.22 14.50 -2.11
CA ASP A 66 2.40 13.76 -3.08
C ASP A 66 2.38 12.25 -2.81
N ILE A 67 1.92 11.88 -1.62
CA ILE A 67 1.92 10.50 -1.12
C ILE A 67 1.12 9.55 -2.01
N ALA A 68 0.03 10.02 -2.62
CA ALA A 68 -0.78 9.23 -3.54
C ALA A 68 0.02 8.82 -4.80
N LEU A 69 0.78 9.75 -5.37
CA LEU A 69 1.63 9.49 -6.53
C LEU A 69 2.81 8.60 -6.15
N LEU A 70 3.49 8.89 -5.04
CA LEU A 70 4.58 8.07 -4.50
C LEU A 70 4.12 6.64 -4.20
N SER A 71 2.92 6.47 -3.66
CA SER A 71 2.33 5.16 -3.39
C SER A 71 2.05 4.40 -4.66
N LEU A 72 1.47 5.03 -5.67
CA LEU A 72 1.20 4.41 -6.97
C LEU A 72 2.49 3.96 -7.69
N LEU A 73 3.57 4.72 -7.53
CA LEU A 73 4.88 4.42 -8.11
C LEU A 73 5.70 3.42 -7.28
N ASN A 74 5.19 2.97 -6.12
CA ASN A 74 5.86 2.00 -5.26
C ASN A 74 5.13 0.64 -5.28
N PRO A 75 5.47 -0.27 -6.21
CA PRO A 75 4.76 -1.55 -6.37
C PRO A 75 4.91 -2.51 -5.18
N PHE A 76 5.78 -2.20 -4.22
CA PHE A 76 5.98 -3.02 -3.02
C PHE A 76 5.18 -2.51 -1.80
N GLY A 77 4.50 -1.38 -1.94
CA GLY A 77 3.66 -0.79 -0.90
C GLY A 77 4.40 -0.13 0.27
N GLN A 78 5.71 0.12 0.16
CA GLN A 78 6.50 0.71 1.26
C GLN A 78 6.00 2.11 1.66
N VAL A 79 5.69 2.94 0.66
CA VAL A 79 5.14 4.29 0.88
C VAL A 79 3.76 4.22 1.53
N ALA A 80 2.90 3.33 1.04
CA ALA A 80 1.54 3.15 1.58
C ALA A 80 1.55 2.63 3.02
N ILE A 81 2.45 1.69 3.35
CA ILE A 81 2.68 1.21 4.71
C ILE A 81 3.10 2.39 5.61
N SER A 82 4.10 3.16 5.17
CA SER A 82 4.60 4.33 5.91
C SER A 82 3.53 5.40 6.10
N GLU A 83 2.66 5.62 5.12
CA GLU A 83 1.51 6.53 5.20
C GLU A 83 0.52 6.11 6.28
N ILE A 84 0.08 4.86 6.26
CA ILE A 84 -0.95 4.34 7.18
C ILE A 84 -0.45 4.30 8.62
N THR A 85 0.84 4.00 8.81
CA THR A 85 1.45 3.96 10.15
C THR A 85 2.07 5.28 10.58
N ARG A 86 1.95 6.35 9.79
CA ARG A 86 2.65 7.63 10.03
C ARG A 86 2.34 8.24 11.40
N TYR A 87 1.09 8.13 11.83
CA TYR A 87 0.61 8.72 13.07
C TYR A 87 0.48 7.72 14.21
N TRP A 88 0.96 6.48 14.02
CA TRP A 88 0.92 5.48 15.07
C TRP A 88 1.96 5.77 16.14
N THR A 89 1.52 5.72 17.38
CA THR A 89 2.41 5.71 18.53
C THR A 89 3.11 4.35 18.66
N PRO A 90 4.26 4.27 19.36
CA PRO A 90 4.89 2.98 19.65
C PRO A 90 3.98 2.00 20.38
N PHE A 91 3.01 2.50 21.15
CA PHE A 91 2.01 1.67 21.81
C PHE A 91 1.05 1.05 20.78
N GLU A 92 0.51 1.85 19.87
CA GLU A 92 -0.39 1.38 18.82
C GLU A 92 0.32 0.41 17.85
N MET A 93 1.57 0.66 17.49
CA MET A 93 2.38 -0.25 16.68
C MET A 93 2.52 -1.65 17.30
N ASN A 94 2.50 -1.75 18.63
CA ASN A 94 2.62 -3.02 19.35
C ASN A 94 1.24 -3.68 19.60
N GLU A 95 0.15 -2.93 19.50
CA GLU A 95 -1.20 -3.41 19.81
C GLU A 95 -2.11 -3.58 18.59
N GLN A 96 -1.84 -2.92 17.47
CA GLN A 96 -2.72 -2.92 16.31
C GLN A 96 -2.09 -3.68 15.14
N VAL A 97 -2.94 -4.43 14.41
CA VAL A 97 -2.58 -4.93 13.08
C VAL A 97 -2.89 -3.84 12.07
N MET A 98 -2.01 -3.72 11.07
CA MET A 98 -2.17 -2.75 10.00
C MET A 98 -3.50 -2.95 9.25
N PRO A 99 -4.33 -1.91 9.12
CA PRO A 99 -5.56 -2.00 8.34
C PRO A 99 -5.24 -2.03 6.84
N MET A 100 -5.97 -2.84 6.08
CA MET A 100 -5.95 -2.79 4.61
C MET A 100 -6.80 -1.62 4.13
N ALA A 101 -6.22 -0.43 4.10
CA ALA A 101 -6.92 0.80 3.77
C ALA A 101 -6.06 1.74 2.92
N GLY A 102 -6.71 2.74 2.30
CA GLY A 102 -6.04 3.81 1.57
C GLY A 102 -5.11 3.29 0.47
N SER A 103 -3.90 3.83 0.40
CA SER A 103 -2.94 3.55 -0.66
C SER A 103 -2.46 2.09 -0.72
N LEU A 104 -2.64 1.31 0.35
CA LEU A 104 -2.27 -0.11 0.37
C LEU A 104 -3.15 -0.96 -0.56
N LEU A 105 -4.41 -0.56 -0.77
CA LEU A 105 -5.34 -1.29 -1.64
C LEU A 105 -4.92 -1.23 -3.11
N TYR A 106 -4.27 -0.15 -3.54
CA TYR A 106 -3.75 -0.03 -4.92
C TYR A 106 -2.47 -0.83 -5.14
N ASN A 107 -1.65 -0.97 -4.09
CA ASN A 107 -0.35 -1.64 -4.18
C ASN A 107 -0.44 -3.16 -4.01
N HIS A 108 -1.39 -3.62 -3.22
CA HIS A 108 -1.63 -5.04 -2.98
C HIS A 108 -3.10 -5.29 -3.28
N PRO A 109 -3.47 -5.75 -4.49
CA PRO A 109 -4.84 -6.17 -4.74
C PRO A 109 -5.11 -7.41 -3.89
N VAL A 110 -5.64 -7.20 -2.68
CA VAL A 110 -6.04 -8.25 -1.73
C VAL A 110 -7.22 -9.06 -2.29
N SER A 111 -7.82 -8.61 -3.39
CA SER A 111 -8.91 -9.28 -4.10
C SER A 111 -8.77 -9.11 -5.61
N VAL A 112 -9.20 -10.13 -6.38
CA VAL A 112 -9.34 -10.07 -7.85
C VAL A 112 -10.63 -9.32 -8.25
N GLY A 113 -11.09 -8.40 -7.41
CA GLY A 113 -12.21 -7.52 -7.65
C GLY A 113 -11.69 -6.09 -7.75
N ILE A 114 -12.02 -5.42 -8.84
CA ILE A 114 -11.88 -3.97 -8.92
C ILE A 114 -12.76 -3.41 -7.80
N ASP A 115 -12.15 -2.90 -6.74
CA ASP A 115 -12.87 -2.06 -5.78
C ASP A 115 -12.38 -0.62 -5.90
N PRO A 116 -13.12 0.26 -6.63
CA PRO A 116 -12.67 1.59 -7.01
C PRO A 116 -12.89 2.63 -5.90
N PHE A 117 -12.67 2.28 -4.63
CA PHE A 117 -12.91 3.20 -3.51
C PHE A 117 -11.78 4.21 -3.26
N ASN A 118 -11.43 5.02 -4.28
CA ASN A 118 -10.77 6.33 -4.04
C ASN A 118 -11.43 7.55 -4.66
N LYS A 119 -12.61 7.45 -5.28
CA LYS A 119 -13.20 8.63 -5.93
C LYS A 119 -14.66 8.92 -5.63
N MET A 120 -15.33 8.17 -4.75
CA MET A 120 -16.78 8.33 -4.53
C MET A 120 -17.20 8.50 -3.07
N ILE A 121 -16.28 8.66 -2.12
CA ILE A 121 -16.65 9.12 -0.77
C ILE A 121 -16.60 10.64 -0.80
N ASP A 122 -17.74 11.21 -1.15
CA ASP A 122 -18.01 12.64 -1.08
C ASP A 122 -17.73 13.17 0.34
N ARG A 123 -16.98 14.26 0.44
CA ARG A 123 -16.62 14.92 1.70
C ARG A 123 -17.45 16.20 1.94
N ASN A 124 -18.38 16.52 1.05
CA ASN A 124 -19.24 17.69 1.18
C ASN A 124 -20.64 17.28 1.66
N PRO A 125 -20.89 17.16 2.98
CA PRO A 125 -22.19 16.75 3.48
C PRO A 125 -23.31 17.76 3.14
N ASP A 126 -22.96 18.99 2.81
CA ASP A 126 -23.88 20.13 2.68
C ASP A 126 -24.76 20.11 1.42
N ASP A 127 -24.48 19.24 0.45
CA ASP A 127 -25.30 19.07 -0.76
C ASP A 127 -26.41 18.02 -0.63
N ASN A 128 -26.43 17.28 0.49
CA ASN A 128 -27.42 16.24 0.77
C ASN A 128 -28.74 16.77 1.36
N VAL A 129 -28.88 18.10 1.49
CA VAL A 129 -30.07 18.75 2.02
C VAL A 129 -30.63 19.77 1.03
N THR A 130 -31.86 19.56 0.58
CA THR A 130 -32.66 20.60 -0.10
C THR A 130 -33.56 21.26 0.93
N ARG A 131 -33.53 22.60 1.02
CA ARG A 131 -34.48 23.34 1.85
C ARG A 131 -35.87 23.21 1.24
N VAL A 132 -36.82 22.71 2.03
CA VAL A 132 -38.23 22.65 1.62
C VAL A 132 -38.72 24.08 1.51
N SER A 133 -39.00 24.55 0.29
CA SER A 133 -39.81 25.75 0.11
C SER A 133 -41.22 25.41 0.55
N GLU A 134 -41.73 26.11 1.55
CA GLU A 134 -43.14 26.05 1.90
C GLU A 134 -43.95 26.27 0.61
N ALA A 135 -44.79 25.30 0.27
CA ALA A 135 -45.77 25.48 -0.78
C ALA A 135 -46.72 26.56 -0.28
N GLU A 136 -46.58 27.77 -0.83
CA GLU A 136 -47.59 28.82 -0.71
C GLU A 136 -48.92 28.22 -1.19
N GLU A 137 -49.89 28.22 -0.27
CA GLU A 137 -51.25 27.69 -0.42
C GLU A 137 -52.07 28.46 -1.47
#